data_AF-A0A9J9HBU5-F1
#
_entry.id   AF-A0A9J9HBU5-F1
#
_cell.length_a   1.000
_cell.length_b   1.000
_cell.length_c   1.000
_cell.angle_alpha   90.00
_cell.angle_beta   90.00
_cell.angle_gamma   90.00
#
_symmetry.space_group_name_H-M   'P 1'
#
loop_
_entity.id
_entity.type
_entity.pdbx_description
1 polymer ?
#
loop_
_entity_poly.entity_id
_entity_poly.type
_entity_poly.pdbx_seq_one_letter_code
_entity_poly.pdbx_strand_id
1 'polypeptide(L)'
;MRLYRTRAGSWHGTQAEARNACIDEAQPRTGWSEINVPTDKPGLLDWLNEHVGPATVEAFRAERELDQIREREAADRRTLPPVQPAPTPAPCRPSLTDVEAFIQSADAYQIRSLFENVVLRGRELIGEARP
;
A
#
# COMPACT_ATOMS: atom_id res chain seq x y z
N MET A 1 -23.18 -23.72 14.73
CA MET A 1 -21.78 -23.46 14.29
C MET A 1 -21.20 -22.43 15.27
N ARG A 2 -19.90 -22.38 15.51
CA ARG A 2 -19.30 -21.42 16.47
C ARG A 2 -18.38 -20.47 15.73
N LEU A 3 -18.52 -19.18 16.00
CA LEU A 3 -17.59 -18.14 15.54
C LEU A 3 -17.03 -17.41 16.75
N TYR A 4 -15.82 -16.92 16.61
CA TYR A 4 -15.12 -16.19 17.65
C TYR A 4 -14.89 -14.77 17.16
N ARG A 5 -15.24 -13.77 17.98
CA ARG A 5 -15.09 -12.36 17.65
C ARG A 5 -14.10 -11.71 18.59
N THR A 6 -13.08 -11.04 18.05
CA THR A 6 -12.15 -10.25 18.85
C THR A 6 -12.75 -8.88 19.19
N ARG A 7 -12.18 -8.20 20.18
CA ARG A 7 -12.58 -6.84 20.59
C ARG A 7 -12.38 -5.81 19.47
N ALA A 8 -11.38 -6.03 18.61
CA ALA A 8 -11.16 -5.24 17.40
C ALA A 8 -12.28 -5.42 16.34
N GLY A 9 -13.17 -6.41 16.53
CA GLY A 9 -14.29 -6.68 15.65
C GLY A 9 -14.01 -7.73 14.58
N SER A 10 -12.82 -8.33 14.57
CA SER A 10 -12.45 -9.40 13.63
C SER A 10 -13.12 -10.72 13.99
N TRP A 11 -13.50 -11.48 12.96
CA TRP A 11 -14.18 -12.77 13.09
C TRP A 11 -13.24 -13.93 12.74
N HIS A 12 -13.29 -15.01 13.53
CA HIS A 12 -12.45 -16.19 13.37
C HIS A 12 -13.28 -17.47 13.49
N GLY A 13 -12.88 -18.50 12.73
CA GLY A 13 -13.58 -19.78 12.69
C GLY A 13 -13.22 -20.70 13.86
N THR A 14 -12.05 -20.52 14.45
CA THR A 14 -11.57 -21.35 15.57
C THR A 14 -11.10 -20.53 16.76
N GLN A 15 -11.16 -21.14 17.96
CA GLN A 15 -10.69 -20.52 19.20
C GLN A 15 -9.18 -20.22 19.16
N ALA A 16 -8.40 -21.07 18.47
CA ALA A 16 -6.96 -20.91 18.36
C ALA A 16 -6.59 -19.67 17.54
N GLU A 17 -7.27 -19.43 16.42
CA GLU A 17 -7.09 -18.24 15.59
C GLU A 17 -7.44 -16.96 16.33
N ALA A 18 -8.59 -16.94 17.03
CA ALA A 18 -9.00 -15.78 17.82
C ALA A 18 -8.03 -15.48 18.98
N ARG A 19 -7.48 -16.53 19.60
CA ARG A 19 -6.46 -16.37 20.65
C ARG A 19 -5.17 -15.79 20.08
N ASN A 20 -4.69 -16.29 18.95
CA ASN A 20 -3.47 -15.79 18.31
C ASN A 20 -3.61 -14.33 17.87
N ALA A 21 -4.77 -13.95 17.31
CA ALA A 21 -5.05 -12.57 16.95
C ALA A 21 -5.04 -11.61 18.16
N CYS A 22 -5.37 -12.10 19.36
CA CYS A 22 -5.29 -11.33 20.60
C CYS A 22 -3.92 -11.39 21.30
N ILE A 23 -2.95 -12.19 20.82
CA ILE A 23 -1.59 -12.23 21.38
C ILE A 23 -0.74 -11.07 20.85
N ASP A 24 -0.98 -10.64 19.60
CA ASP A 24 -0.25 -9.54 18.97
C ASP A 24 -0.75 -8.15 19.42
N GLU A 25 -1.98 -8.06 19.93
CA GLU A 25 -2.47 -6.86 20.62
C GLU A 25 -1.94 -6.84 22.05
N ALA A 26 -1.28 -5.73 22.44
CA ALA A 26 -0.57 -5.55 23.72
C ALA A 26 -1.46 -5.55 25.00
N GLN A 27 -2.54 -6.32 25.05
CA GLN A 27 -3.49 -6.39 26.17
C GLN A 27 -3.79 -7.84 26.63
N PRO A 28 -4.04 -8.05 27.93
CA PRO A 28 -4.05 -9.38 28.53
C PRO A 28 -5.27 -10.22 28.09
N ARG A 29 -4.98 -11.37 27.48
CA ARG A 29 -5.62 -12.71 27.51
C ARG A 29 -7.16 -12.90 27.48
N THR A 30 -7.98 -11.87 27.43
CA THR A 30 -9.46 -11.98 27.39
C THR A 30 -10.07 -10.97 26.42
N GLY A 31 -9.56 -10.95 25.18
CA GLY A 31 -9.98 -10.01 24.14
C GLY A 31 -11.00 -10.56 23.15
N TRP A 32 -11.50 -11.79 23.28
CA TRP A 32 -12.40 -12.40 22.31
C TRP A 32 -13.62 -13.07 22.98
N SER A 33 -14.75 -13.06 22.27
CA SER A 33 -16.01 -13.69 22.68
C SER A 33 -16.38 -14.84 21.76
N GLU A 34 -17.03 -15.86 22.32
CA GLU A 34 -17.62 -16.95 21.57
C GLU A 34 -19.07 -16.62 21.23
N ILE A 35 -19.44 -16.79 19.96
CA ILE A 35 -20.79 -16.53 19.45
C ILE A 35 -21.31 -17.79 18.80
N ASN A 36 -22.49 -18.22 19.24
CA ASN A 36 -23.18 -19.36 18.65
C ASN A 36 -23.97 -18.90 17.43
N VAL A 37 -23.62 -19.44 16.27
CA VAL A 37 -24.24 -19.11 14.99
C VAL A 37 -25.25 -20.21 14.63
N PRO A 38 -26.51 -19.84 14.33
CA PRO A 38 -27.52 -20.79 13.88
C PRO A 38 -27.05 -21.57 12.64
N THR A 39 -27.37 -22.86 12.59
CA THR A 39 -27.03 -23.73 11.45
C THR A 39 -28.16 -23.88 10.46
N ASP A 40 -29.38 -23.51 10.86
CA ASP A 40 -30.55 -23.53 9.99
C ASP A 40 -30.54 -22.30 9.08
N LYS A 41 -30.84 -22.51 7.80
CA LYS A 41 -30.90 -21.45 6.78
C LYS A 41 -31.70 -20.21 7.23
N PRO A 42 -32.93 -20.32 7.77
CA PRO A 42 -33.67 -19.13 8.21
C PRO A 42 -32.97 -18.41 9.37
N GLY A 43 -32.56 -19.14 10.42
CA GLY A 43 -31.89 -18.54 11.57
C GLY A 43 -30.53 -17.91 11.23
N LEU A 44 -29.81 -18.47 10.26
CA LEU A 44 -28.55 -17.90 9.79
C LEU A 44 -28.75 -16.56 9.08
N LEU A 45 -29.78 -16.45 8.24
CA LEU A 45 -30.08 -15.21 7.53
C LEU A 45 -30.47 -14.09 8.48
N ASP A 46 -31.32 -14.39 9.47
CA ASP A 46 -31.72 -13.41 10.50
C ASP A 46 -30.52 -12.97 11.33
N TRP A 47 -29.67 -13.91 11.74
CA TRP A 47 -28.44 -13.61 12.48
C TRP A 47 -27.47 -12.74 11.69
N LEU A 48 -27.28 -13.02 10.39
CA LEU A 48 -26.44 -12.22 9.50
C LEU A 48 -26.99 -10.80 9.33
N ASN A 49 -28.29 -10.64 9.17
CA ASN A 49 -28.92 -9.32 9.05
C ASN A 49 -28.77 -8.47 10.32
N GLU A 50 -28.76 -9.10 11.49
CA GLU A 50 -28.61 -8.43 12.78
C GLU A 50 -27.15 -8.08 13.12
N HIS A 51 -26.19 -8.95 12.75
CA HIS A 51 -24.80 -8.86 13.20
C HIS A 51 -23.80 -8.40 12.12
N VAL A 52 -24.17 -8.53 10.84
CA VAL A 52 -23.35 -8.17 9.68
C VAL A 52 -24.15 -7.14 8.89
N GLY A 53 -24.08 -5.88 9.35
CA GLY A 53 -24.81 -4.79 8.70
C GLY A 53 -24.39 -4.58 7.24
N PRO A 54 -25.20 -3.85 6.45
CA PRO A 54 -24.95 -3.64 5.02
C PRO A 54 -23.58 -3.02 4.73
N ALA A 55 -23.08 -2.15 5.63
CA ALA A 55 -21.76 -1.52 5.51
C ALA A 55 -20.61 -2.54 5.55
N THR A 56 -20.74 -3.64 6.30
CA THR A 56 -19.72 -4.69 6.35
C THR A 56 -19.71 -5.50 5.06
N VAL A 57 -20.89 -5.78 4.49
CA VAL A 57 -21.02 -6.49 3.20
C VAL A 57 -20.47 -5.65 2.05
N GLU A 58 -20.73 -4.34 2.05
CA GLU A 58 -20.18 -3.42 1.06
C GLU A 58 -18.66 -3.32 1.14
N ALA A 59 -18.08 -3.26 2.34
CA ALA A 59 -16.63 -3.26 2.52
C ALA A 59 -15.97 -4.55 1.98
N PHE A 60 -16.50 -5.73 2.33
CA PHE A 60 -16.00 -7.00 1.79
C PHE A 60 -16.15 -7.11 0.26
N ARG A 61 -17.25 -6.56 -0.29
CA ARG A 61 -17.47 -6.53 -1.74
C ARG A 61 -16.46 -5.61 -2.44
N ALA A 62 -16.20 -4.44 -1.87
CA ALA A 62 -15.23 -3.48 -2.39
C ALA A 62 -13.80 -4.03 -2.33
N GLU A 63 -13.42 -4.71 -1.25
CA GLU A 63 -12.10 -5.37 -1.14
C GLU A 63 -11.93 -6.47 -2.20
N ARG A 64 -12.94 -7.34 -2.39
CA ARG A 64 -12.90 -8.35 -3.46
C ARG A 64 -12.84 -7.75 -4.86
N GLU A 65 -13.44 -6.60 -5.08
CA GLU A 65 -13.41 -5.91 -6.36
C GLU A 65 -12.01 -5.32 -6.63
N LEU A 66 -11.37 -4.73 -5.60
CA LEU A 66 -10.00 -4.24 -5.69
C LEU A 66 -8.99 -5.35 -6.04
N ASP A 67 -9.14 -6.52 -5.43
CA ASP A 67 -8.26 -7.66 -5.71
C ASP A 67 -8.47 -8.20 -7.13
N GLN A 68 -9.71 -8.24 -7.62
CA GLN A 68 -10.00 -8.60 -9.01
C GLN A 68 -9.41 -7.60 -10.00
N ILE A 69 -9.46 -6.30 -9.70
CA ILE A 69 -8.82 -5.26 -10.53
C ILE A 69 -7.31 -5.48 -10.55
N ARG A 70 -6.67 -5.69 -9.40
CA ARG A 70 -5.23 -5.97 -9.31
C ARG A 70 -4.83 -7.22 -10.08
N GLU A 71 -5.60 -8.28 -9.98
CA GLU A 71 -5.34 -9.53 -10.70
C GLU A 71 -5.47 -9.34 -12.21
N ARG A 72 -6.46 -8.56 -12.65
CA ARG A 72 -6.65 -8.19 -14.06
C ARG A 72 -5.53 -7.29 -14.58
N GLU A 73 -5.09 -6.29 -13.81
CA GLU A 73 -3.93 -5.46 -14.14
C GLU A 73 -2.63 -6.28 -14.18
N ALA A 74 -2.47 -7.25 -13.27
CA ALA A 74 -1.32 -8.16 -13.26
C ALA A 74 -1.33 -9.09 -14.48
N ALA A 75 -2.50 -9.57 -14.91
CA ALA A 75 -2.65 -10.36 -16.13
C ALA A 75 -2.31 -9.53 -17.38
N ASP A 76 -2.75 -8.27 -17.43
CA ASP A 76 -2.48 -7.37 -18.55
C ASP A 76 -0.98 -7.05 -18.68
N ARG A 77 -0.28 -6.80 -17.56
CA ARG A 77 1.18 -6.63 -17.54
C ARG A 77 1.96 -7.85 -18.05
N ARG A 78 1.42 -9.06 -17.95
CA ARG A 78 2.06 -10.29 -18.47
C ARG A 78 1.93 -10.43 -19.99
N THR A 79 1.04 -9.69 -20.63
CA THR A 79 0.85 -9.71 -22.09
C THR A 79 1.62 -8.61 -22.82
N LEU A 80 2.25 -7.68 -22.08
CA LEU A 80 3.13 -6.70 -22.70
C LEU A 80 4.34 -7.44 -23.30
N PRO A 81 4.68 -7.18 -24.58
CA PRO A 81 5.94 -7.65 -25.13
C PRO A 81 7.08 -7.18 -24.21
N PRO A 82 8.18 -7.94 -24.09
CA PRO A 82 9.31 -7.52 -23.26
C PRO A 82 9.66 -6.10 -23.65
N VAL A 83 9.56 -5.19 -22.68
CA VAL A 83 10.02 -3.80 -22.84
C VAL A 83 11.49 -3.94 -23.20
N GLN A 84 11.81 -3.77 -24.49
CA GLN A 84 13.20 -3.65 -24.89
C GLN A 84 13.75 -2.51 -24.05
N PRO A 85 14.86 -2.72 -23.30
CA PRO A 85 15.47 -1.62 -22.58
C PRO A 85 15.66 -0.50 -23.59
N ALA A 86 15.08 0.68 -23.30
CA ALA A 86 15.28 1.84 -24.14
C ALA A 86 16.79 1.94 -24.41
N PRO A 87 17.21 2.17 -25.67
CA PRO A 87 18.63 2.28 -25.99
C PRO A 87 19.24 3.23 -24.97
N THR A 88 20.26 2.76 -24.26
CA THR A 88 20.95 3.54 -23.24
C THR A 88 21.17 4.93 -23.83
N PRO A 89 20.53 5.99 -23.28
CA PRO A 89 20.64 7.30 -23.87
C PRO A 89 22.13 7.61 -23.91
N ALA A 90 22.64 7.87 -25.12
CA ALA A 90 24.02 8.29 -25.28
C ALA A 90 24.24 9.44 -24.30
N PRO A 91 25.41 9.54 -23.64
CA PRO A 91 25.69 10.63 -22.73
C PRO A 91 25.58 11.94 -23.52
N CYS A 92 24.42 12.58 -23.45
CA CYS A 92 24.18 13.91 -23.96
C CYS A 92 25.07 14.81 -23.11
N ARG A 93 26.20 15.21 -23.67
CA ARG A 93 27.02 16.26 -23.07
C ARG A 93 26.23 17.54 -23.29
N PRO A 94 25.65 18.15 -22.26
CA PRO A 94 24.98 19.44 -22.44
C PRO A 94 26.02 20.41 -22.96
N SER A 95 25.71 21.07 -24.08
CA SER A 95 26.52 22.19 -24.54
C SER A 95 26.34 23.36 -23.57
N LEU A 96 27.29 24.30 -23.55
CA LEU A 96 27.15 25.53 -22.77
C LEU A 96 25.86 26.29 -23.14
N THR A 97 25.46 26.22 -24.41
CA THR A 97 24.22 26.80 -24.93
C THR A 97 22.97 26.15 -24.34
N ASP A 98 22.98 24.83 -24.12
CA ASP A 98 21.85 24.11 -23.50
C ASP A 98 21.68 24.50 -22.03
N VAL A 99 22.81 24.70 -21.32
CA VAL A 99 22.80 25.14 -19.92
C VAL A 99 22.28 26.57 -19.81
N GLU A 100 22.70 27.46 -20.70
CA GLU A 100 22.23 28.84 -20.72
C GLU A 100 20.73 28.90 -21.04
N ALA A 101 20.26 28.15 -22.04
CA ALA A 101 18.84 28.07 -22.39
C ALA A 101 17.99 27.50 -21.24
N PHE A 102 18.50 26.52 -20.50
CA PHE A 102 17.86 26.01 -19.31
C PHE A 102 17.73 27.09 -18.24
N ILE A 103 18.81 27.81 -17.91
CA ILE A 103 18.78 28.86 -16.87
C ILE A 103 17.81 29.98 -17.25
N GLN A 104 17.74 30.36 -18.53
CA GLN A 104 16.84 31.42 -19.01
C GLN A 104 15.36 31.00 -19.01
N SER A 105 15.07 29.71 -19.18
CA SER A 105 13.70 29.17 -19.27
C SER A 105 13.16 28.60 -17.95
N ALA A 106 14.04 28.35 -16.97
CA ALA A 106 13.69 27.73 -15.71
C ALA A 106 12.88 28.67 -14.80
N ASP A 107 11.93 28.08 -14.07
CA ASP A 107 11.18 28.81 -13.05
C ASP A 107 11.98 29.01 -11.76
N ALA A 108 11.47 29.87 -10.86
CA ALA A 108 12.15 30.19 -9.60
C ALA A 108 12.36 28.96 -8.69
N TYR A 109 11.49 27.95 -8.78
CA TYR A 109 11.61 26.73 -8.00
C TYR A 109 12.73 25.83 -8.53
N GLN A 110 12.82 25.67 -9.84
CA GLN A 110 13.87 24.92 -10.52
C GLN A 110 15.25 25.55 -10.28
N ILE A 111 15.37 26.88 -10.37
CA ILE A 111 16.61 27.60 -10.05
C ILE A 111 16.99 27.40 -8.59
N ARG A 112 16.04 27.52 -7.66
CA ARG A 112 16.29 27.29 -6.24
C ARG A 112 16.80 25.86 -5.97
N SER A 113 16.14 24.86 -6.55
CA SER A 113 16.54 23.46 -6.41
C SER A 113 17.94 23.20 -6.99
N LEU A 114 18.28 23.83 -8.11
CA LEU A 114 19.62 23.76 -8.68
C LEU A 114 20.67 24.31 -7.70
N PHE A 115 20.43 25.48 -7.11
CA PHE A 115 21.34 26.07 -6.12
C PHE A 115 21.51 25.18 -4.88
N GLU A 116 20.42 24.62 -4.35
CA GLU A 116 20.48 23.71 -3.21
C GLU A 116 21.37 22.49 -3.52
N ASN A 117 21.20 21.88 -4.70
CA ASN A 117 22.02 20.75 -5.14
C ASN A 117 23.50 21.14 -5.33
N VAL A 118 23.79 22.32 -5.90
CA VAL A 118 25.17 22.81 -6.07
C VAL A 118 25.85 23.01 -4.71
N VAL A 119 25.14 23.57 -3.73
CA VAL A 119 25.68 23.76 -2.37
C VAL A 119 25.93 22.42 -1.69
N LEU A 120 24.98 21.47 -1.77
CA LEU A 120 25.15 20.14 -1.21
C LEU A 120 26.35 19.43 -1.83
N ARG A 121 26.45 19.42 -3.15
CA ARG A 121 27.56 18.78 -3.86
C ARG A 121 28.89 19.47 -3.59
N GLY A 122 28.91 20.80 -3.46
CA GLY A 122 30.10 21.55 -3.04
C GLY A 122 30.58 21.16 -1.64
N ARG A 123 29.65 20.95 -0.70
CA ARG A 123 29.98 20.47 0.65
C ARG A 123 30.51 19.04 0.66
N GLU A 124 29.93 18.16 -0.15
CA GLU A 124 30.43 16.78 -0.33
C GLU A 124 31.86 16.79 -0.85
N LEU A 125 32.14 17.55 -1.91
CA LEU A 125 33.48 17.65 -2.50
C LEU A 125 34.51 18.25 -1.52
N ILE A 126 34.12 19.25 -0.73
CA ILE A 126 34.99 19.84 0.31
C ILE A 126 35.21 18.85 1.47
N GLY A 127 34.17 18.09 1.85
CA GLY A 127 34.25 17.06 2.88
C GLY A 127 35.13 15.88 2.46
N GLU A 128 35.03 15.44 1.21
CA GLU A 128 35.88 14.42 0.60
C GLU A 128 37.34 14.89 0.41
N ALA A 129 37.56 16.20 0.28
CA ALA A 129 38.90 16.80 0.14
C ALA A 129 39.64 17.02 1.48
N ARG A 130 39.04 16.66 2.62
CA ARG A 130 39.70 16.70 3.93
C ARG A 130 40.34 15.33 4.22
N PRO A 131 41.68 15.23 4.37
CA PRO A 131 42.35 13.97 4.70
C PRO A 131 42.03 13.47 6.11
#